data_AF-A0A2N1MM70-F1
#
_entry.id   AF-A0A2N1MM70-F1
#
_cell.length_a   1.000
_cell.length_b   1.000
_cell.length_c   1.000
_cell.angle_alpha   90.00
_cell.angle_beta   90.00
_cell.angle_gamma   90.00
#
_symmetry.space_group_name_H-M   'P 1'
#
loop_
_entity.id
_entity.type
_entity.pdbx_description
1 polymer ?
#
loop_
_entity_poly.entity_id
_entity_poly.type
_entity_poly.pdbx_seq_one_letter_code
_entity_poly.pdbx_strand_id
1 'polypeptide(L)'
;LAFQLSSAINCLHENGMVHLDLHSNNILVHQNSIKLADFGLSRRIRDAGQISLNKFDTMPYIGPEVFGIIRENSRYLNTSEEDKQIEKLKKSDIYSIGVLFWELSSGKKPFADITYDLSLAERIAQGSREKIVEGTPEGYSVLYSSK
;
A
#
# COMPACT_ATOMS: atom_id res chain seq x y z
N LEU A 1 -13.77 -11.38 1.44
CA LEU A 1 -12.74 -10.55 2.12
C LEU A 1 -12.23 -9.43 1.20
N ALA A 2 -11.71 -9.73 0.01
CA ALA A 2 -11.20 -8.72 -0.93
C ALA A 2 -12.18 -7.59 -1.25
N PHE A 3 -13.44 -7.91 -1.57
CA PHE A 3 -14.48 -6.89 -1.79
C PHE A 3 -14.63 -5.94 -0.59
N GLN A 4 -14.68 -6.48 0.63
CA GLN A 4 -14.81 -5.66 1.84
C GLN A 4 -13.58 -4.76 2.03
N LEU A 5 -12.37 -5.24 1.70
CA LEU A 5 -11.14 -4.46 1.77
C LEU A 5 -11.18 -3.30 0.78
N SER A 6 -11.51 -3.58 -0.48
CA SER A 6 -11.67 -2.56 -1.51
C SER A 6 -12.74 -1.53 -1.12
N SER A 7 -13.89 -1.96 -0.59
CA SER A 7 -14.94 -1.04 -0.14
C SER A 7 -14.48 -0.16 1.03
N ALA A 8 -13.75 -0.71 2.00
CA ALA A 8 -13.24 0.03 3.14
C ALA A 8 -12.23 1.10 2.71
N ILE A 9 -11.30 0.77 1.80
CA ILE A 9 -10.33 1.73 1.29
C ILE A 9 -10.97 2.78 0.38
N ASN A 10 -11.94 2.39 -0.46
CA ASN A 10 -12.71 3.35 -1.25
C ASN A 10 -13.42 4.36 -0.35
N CYS A 11 -14.04 3.89 0.75
CA CYS A 11 -14.67 4.76 1.74
C CYS A 11 -13.67 5.77 2.34
N LEU A 12 -12.45 5.34 2.71
CA LEU A 12 -11.42 6.27 3.18
C LEU A 12 -11.08 7.31 2.10
N HIS A 13 -10.85 6.86 0.87
CA HIS A 13 -10.44 7.72 -0.25
C HIS A 13 -11.51 8.75 -0.64
N GLU A 14 -12.79 8.38 -0.60
CA GLU A 14 -13.93 9.28 -0.82
C GLU A 14 -14.06 10.33 0.30
N ASN A 15 -13.67 9.97 1.52
CA ASN A 15 -13.64 10.88 2.66
C ASN A 15 -12.34 11.69 2.77
N GLY A 16 -11.51 11.68 1.72
CA GLY A 16 -10.27 12.45 1.70
C GLY A 16 -9.22 11.95 2.70
N MET A 17 -9.22 10.65 2.99
CA MET A 17 -8.26 9.98 3.88
C MET A 17 -7.52 8.86 3.14
N VAL A 18 -6.29 8.60 3.58
CA VAL A 18 -5.45 7.47 3.15
C VAL A 18 -4.96 6.71 4.38
N HIS A 19 -4.66 5.43 4.24
CA HIS A 19 -4.24 4.58 5.37
C HIS A 19 -2.72 4.49 5.54
N LEU A 20 -1.98 4.28 4.45
CA LEU A 20 -0.51 4.26 4.37
C LEU A 20 0.24 3.18 5.17
N ASP A 21 -0.46 2.26 5.83
CA ASP A 21 0.13 1.12 6.58
C ASP A 21 -0.71 -0.16 6.38
N LEU A 22 -1.15 -0.39 5.15
CA LEU A 22 -1.96 -1.56 4.81
C LEU A 22 -1.07 -2.79 4.63
N HIS A 23 -1.18 -3.73 5.56
CA HIS A 23 -0.54 -5.04 5.51
C HIS A 23 -1.38 -6.06 6.28
N SER A 24 -1.05 -7.35 6.18
CA SER A 24 -1.90 -8.42 6.73
C SER A 24 -2.11 -8.29 8.25
N ASN A 25 -1.12 -7.84 9.03
CA ASN A 25 -1.30 -7.61 10.47
C ASN A 25 -2.30 -6.49 10.84
N ASN A 26 -2.63 -5.58 9.91
CA ASN A 26 -3.57 -4.47 10.12
C ASN A 26 -4.99 -4.78 9.58
N ILE A 27 -5.21 -6.02 9.12
CA ILE A 27 -6.53 -6.50 8.68
C ILE A 27 -7.01 -7.56 9.66
N LEU A 28 -7.91 -7.15 10.55
CA LEU A 28 -8.52 -8.05 11.51
C LEU A 28 -9.72 -8.74 10.89
N VAL A 29 -9.90 -10.03 11.18
CA VAL A 29 -11.03 -10.81 10.67
C VAL A 29 -11.85 -11.32 11.85
N HIS A 30 -13.15 -11.02 11.85
CA HIS A 30 -14.10 -11.53 12.82
C HIS A 30 -15.41 -11.89 12.13
N GLN A 31 -15.89 -13.12 12.30
CA GLN A 31 -17.18 -13.58 11.73
C GLN A 31 -17.33 -13.26 10.22
N ASN A 32 -16.30 -13.58 9.43
CA ASN A 32 -16.24 -13.30 7.98
C ASN A 32 -16.32 -11.80 7.59
N SER A 33 -16.13 -10.90 8.56
CA SER A 33 -16.03 -9.46 8.35
C SER A 33 -14.61 -8.99 8.63
N ILE A 34 -14.06 -8.16 7.74
CA ILE A 34 -12.79 -7.48 7.99
C ILE A 34 -13.01 -6.21 8.82
N LYS A 35 -11.98 -5.83 9.57
CA LYS A 35 -11.83 -4.51 10.19
C LYS A 35 -10.42 -4.01 9.94
N LEU A 36 -10.31 -2.80 9.42
CA LEU A 36 -9.01 -2.11 9.32
C LEU A 36 -8.59 -1.64 10.70
N ALA A 37 -7.31 -1.81 11.01
CA ALA A 37 -6.69 -1.41 12.26
C ALA A 37 -5.46 -0.52 12.00
N ASP A 38 -4.96 0.09 13.07
CA ASP A 38 -3.77 0.95 13.07
C ASP A 38 -3.84 2.15 12.10
N PHE A 39 -4.59 3.17 12.52
CA PHE A 39 -4.67 4.44 11.80
C PHE A 39 -3.54 5.41 12.19
N GLY A 40 -2.44 4.93 12.78
CA GLY A 40 -1.36 5.79 13.27
C GLY A 40 -0.62 6.55 12.16
N LEU A 41 -0.61 6.01 10.94
CA LEU A 41 -0.08 6.66 9.74
C LEU A 41 -1.16 7.26 8.84
N SER A 42 -2.42 6.92 9.11
CA SER A 42 -3.56 7.45 8.38
C SER A 42 -3.65 8.96 8.55
N ARG A 43 -3.97 9.66 7.47
CA ARG A 43 -4.06 11.12 7.50
C ARG A 43 -5.08 11.64 6.54
N ARG A 44 -5.57 12.84 6.86
CA ARG A 44 -6.26 13.64 5.86
C ARG A 44 -5.25 13.99 4.78
N ILE A 45 -5.71 13.81 3.57
CA ILE A 45 -4.96 14.00 2.35
C ILE A 45 -4.37 15.43 2.24
N ARG A 46 -4.95 16.42 2.95
CA ARG A 46 -4.52 17.83 2.99
C ARG A 46 -3.46 18.14 4.05
N ASP A 47 -3.18 17.22 4.96
CA ASP A 47 -2.18 17.38 6.02
C ASP A 47 -0.84 16.76 5.54
N ALA A 48 -0.23 17.39 4.54
CA ALA A 48 1.02 16.93 3.94
C ALA A 48 2.22 17.27 4.84
N GLY A 49 2.46 16.44 5.86
CA GLY A 49 3.73 16.41 6.63
C GLY A 49 4.64 15.27 6.18
N GLN A 50 5.88 15.23 6.69
CA GLN A 50 6.81 14.11 6.45
C GLN A 50 6.16 12.76 6.76
N ILE A 51 6.31 11.80 5.85
CA ILE A 51 5.93 10.40 6.08
C ILE A 51 7.23 9.69 6.49
N SER A 52 7.27 9.16 7.71
CA SER A 52 8.38 8.30 8.15
C SER A 52 7.90 6.86 8.13
N LEU A 53 8.20 6.15 7.04
CA LEU A 53 7.97 4.71 6.93
C LEU A 53 9.22 3.99 7.46
N ASN A 54 9.39 3.96 8.78
CA ASN A 54 10.55 3.34 9.42
C ASN A 54 10.30 1.87 9.80
N LYS A 55 9.66 1.07 8.94
CA LYS A 55 9.43 -0.36 9.20
C LYS A 55 9.87 -1.19 8.01
N PHE A 56 11.04 -1.82 8.12
CA PHE A 56 11.47 -2.83 7.15
C PHE A 56 10.43 -3.95 7.06
N ASP A 57 9.78 -4.31 8.18
CA ASP A 57 8.81 -5.39 8.30
C ASP A 57 7.56 -5.26 7.41
N THR A 58 7.25 -4.06 6.92
CA THR A 58 6.08 -3.80 6.06
C THR A 58 6.47 -3.39 4.64
N MET A 59 7.77 -3.41 4.33
CA MET A 59 8.33 -2.87 3.09
C MET A 59 7.73 -3.43 1.79
N PRO A 60 7.40 -4.73 1.67
CA PRO A 60 6.74 -5.23 0.47
C PRO A 60 5.40 -4.58 0.14
N TYR A 61 4.70 -4.09 1.16
CA TYR A 61 3.40 -3.46 1.02
C TYR A 61 3.50 -1.96 0.67
N ILE A 62 4.69 -1.35 0.80
CA ILE A 62 4.88 0.07 0.55
C ILE A 62 5.01 0.32 -0.97
N GLY A 63 4.18 1.21 -1.49
CA GLY A 63 4.21 1.62 -2.89
C GLY A 63 5.52 2.36 -3.25
N PRO A 64 6.14 2.07 -4.40
CA PRO A 64 7.41 2.65 -4.81
C PRO A 64 7.37 4.18 -4.95
N GLU A 65 6.20 4.74 -5.24
CA GLU A 65 5.95 6.18 -5.32
C GLU A 65 6.19 6.90 -3.99
N VAL A 66 6.07 6.21 -2.84
CA VAL A 66 6.28 6.82 -1.52
C VAL A 66 7.77 6.89 -1.17
N PHE A 67 8.61 6.02 -1.72
CA PHE A 67 10.06 6.10 -1.51
C PHE A 67 10.67 7.41 -2.02
N GLY A 68 10.08 8.03 -3.06
CA GLY A 68 10.46 9.37 -3.55
C GLY A 68 9.94 10.52 -2.70
N ILE A 69 8.73 10.39 -2.13
CA ILE A 69 8.11 11.39 -1.24
C ILE A 69 8.89 11.54 0.07
N ILE A 70 9.51 10.45 0.57
CA ILE A 70 10.38 10.49 1.76
C ILE A 70 11.66 11.31 1.52
N ARG A 71 12.08 11.48 0.25
CA ARG A 71 13.29 12.22 -0.13
C ARG A 71 13.04 13.69 -0.49
N GLU A 72 11.86 14.03 -0.98
CA GLU A 72 11.51 15.40 -1.31
C GLU A 72 11.00 16.13 -0.07
N ASN A 73 11.85 17.00 0.50
CA ASN A 73 11.40 18.08 1.38
C ASN A 73 10.43 18.99 0.60
N SER A 74 9.16 18.61 0.50
CA SER A 74 8.11 19.38 -0.17
C SER A 74 7.73 20.59 0.70
N ARG A 75 8.63 21.58 0.73
CA ARG A 75 8.44 22.85 1.44
C ARG A 75 7.68 23.90 0.62
N TYR A 76 7.03 23.51 -0.47
CA TYR A 76 6.23 24.43 -1.28
C TYR A 76 5.03 23.69 -1.87
N LEU A 77 3.83 23.96 -1.35
CA LEU A 77 2.58 23.50 -1.93
C LEU A 77 1.76 24.73 -2.35
N ASN A 78 1.61 24.86 -3.66
CA ASN A 78 0.54 25.59 -4.31
C ASN A 78 -0.44 24.55 -4.86
N THR A 79 -1.71 24.94 -4.99
CA THR A 79 -2.89 24.05 -5.10
C THR A 79 -2.80 22.94 -6.16
N SER A 80 -2.04 23.12 -7.25
CA SER A 80 -1.90 22.10 -8.31
C SER A 80 -0.92 20.97 -7.99
N GLU A 81 -0.01 21.15 -7.04
CA GLU A 81 0.94 20.12 -6.61
C GLU A 81 0.36 19.27 -5.46
N GLU A 82 -0.56 19.85 -4.68
CA GLU A 82 -1.33 19.13 -3.67
C GLU A 82 -2.06 17.95 -4.31
N ASP A 83 -2.94 18.20 -5.29
CA ASP A 83 -3.74 17.16 -5.97
C ASP A 83 -2.91 16.00 -6.53
N LYS A 84 -1.67 16.26 -6.98
CA LYS A 84 -0.76 15.20 -7.43
C LYS A 84 -0.23 14.35 -6.27
N GLN A 85 0.11 14.97 -5.15
CA GLN A 85 0.55 14.25 -3.96
C GLN A 85 -0.60 13.43 -3.36
N ILE A 86 -1.82 13.98 -3.36
CA ILE A 86 -3.05 13.27 -2.98
C ILE A 86 -3.17 11.96 -3.78
N GLU A 87 -3.06 12.06 -5.10
CA GLU A 87 -3.20 10.92 -5.99
C GLU A 87 -2.10 9.87 -5.75
N LYS A 88 -0.86 10.30 -5.50
CA LYS A 88 0.24 9.38 -5.15
C LYS A 88 -0.04 8.62 -3.85
N LEU A 89 -0.56 9.28 -2.81
CA LEU A 89 -0.87 8.62 -1.54
C LEU A 89 -2.02 7.62 -1.68
N LYS A 90 -3.05 7.95 -2.47
CA LYS A 90 -4.13 7.01 -2.79
C LYS A 90 -3.59 5.80 -3.54
N LYS A 91 -2.73 6.01 -4.55
CA LYS A 91 -2.07 4.93 -5.29
C LYS A 91 -1.24 4.01 -4.39
N SER A 92 -0.62 4.56 -3.35
CA SER A 92 0.13 3.73 -2.39
C SER A 92 -0.78 2.77 -1.60
N ASP A 93 -1.99 3.19 -1.23
CA ASP A 93 -2.96 2.28 -0.61
C ASP A 93 -3.40 1.20 -1.62
N ILE A 94 -3.64 1.58 -2.89
CA ILE A 94 -4.03 0.66 -3.96
C ILE A 94 -2.94 -0.38 -4.23
N TYR A 95 -1.68 0.04 -4.24
CA TYR A 95 -0.53 -0.84 -4.32
C TYR A 95 -0.54 -1.86 -3.18
N SER A 96 -0.75 -1.40 -1.95
CA SER A 96 -0.77 -2.25 -0.76
C SER A 96 -1.88 -3.31 -0.85
N ILE A 97 -3.06 -2.93 -1.36
CA ILE A 97 -4.16 -3.87 -1.66
C ILE A 97 -3.73 -4.92 -2.68
N GLY A 98 -3.00 -4.54 -3.73
CA GLY A 98 -2.45 -5.47 -4.71
C GLY A 98 -1.60 -6.55 -4.05
N VAL A 99 -0.68 -6.16 -3.17
CA VAL A 99 0.18 -7.07 -2.41
C VAL A 99 -0.64 -7.98 -1.49
N LEU A 100 -1.63 -7.43 -0.79
CA LEU A 100 -2.57 -8.20 0.04
C LEU A 100 -3.40 -9.20 -0.77
N PHE A 101 -3.79 -8.86 -1.99
CA PHE A 101 -4.54 -9.77 -2.87
C PHE A 101 -3.68 -10.92 -3.37
N TRP A 102 -2.40 -10.66 -3.65
CA TRP A 102 -1.43 -11.70 -3.95
C TRP A 102 -1.15 -12.59 -2.72
N GLU A 103 -1.03 -12.00 -1.52
CA GLU A 103 -0.87 -12.76 -0.28
C GLU A 103 -2.11 -13.66 -0.03
N LEU A 104 -3.31 -13.14 -0.28
CA LEU A 104 -4.57 -13.90 -0.18
C LEU A 104 -4.64 -15.05 -1.20
N SER A 105 -4.22 -14.84 -2.45
CA SER A 105 -4.30 -15.89 -3.48
C SER A 105 -3.19 -16.93 -3.35
N SER A 106 -1.99 -16.52 -2.92
CA SER A 106 -0.83 -17.40 -2.77
C SER A 106 -0.80 -18.13 -1.44
N GLY A 107 -1.42 -17.57 -0.40
CA GLY A 107 -1.28 -18.02 0.99
C GLY A 107 0.14 -17.83 1.54
N LYS A 108 0.96 -16.97 0.92
CA LYS A 108 2.37 -16.76 1.27
C LYS A 108 2.62 -15.33 1.71
N LYS A 109 3.52 -15.18 2.68
CA LYS A 109 4.08 -13.88 3.03
C LYS A 109 4.82 -13.30 1.81
N PRO A 110 4.64 -12.02 1.47
CA PRO A 110 5.38 -11.39 0.38
C PRO A 110 6.89 -11.54 0.58
N PHE A 111 7.64 -11.86 -0.47
CA PHE A 111 9.09 -12.05 -0.44
C PHE A 111 9.60 -12.92 0.74
N ALA A 112 8.86 -13.96 1.12
CA ALA A 112 9.13 -14.78 2.31
C ALA A 112 10.58 -15.30 2.41
N ASP A 113 11.23 -15.53 1.27
CA ASP A 113 12.59 -16.09 1.19
C ASP A 113 13.70 -15.01 1.13
N ILE A 114 13.34 -13.73 1.27
CA ILE A 114 14.27 -12.60 1.14
C ILE A 114 14.25 -11.77 2.42
N THR A 115 15.44 -11.32 2.84
CA THR A 115 15.57 -10.39 3.97
C THR A 115 15.04 -9.02 3.58
N TYR A 116 14.24 -8.42 4.47
CA TYR A 116 13.69 -7.09 4.25
C TYR A 116 14.75 -6.04 4.58
N ASP A 117 15.47 -5.59 3.55
CA ASP A 117 16.51 -4.57 3.64
C ASP A 117 16.40 -3.54 2.50
N LEU A 118 17.30 -2.55 2.49
CA LEU A 118 17.34 -1.53 1.43
C LEU A 118 17.49 -2.13 0.02
N SER A 119 18.13 -3.30 -0.11
CA SER A 119 18.28 -3.96 -1.41
C SER A 119 16.94 -4.46 -1.95
N LEU A 120 16.07 -4.97 -1.07
CA LEU A 120 14.71 -5.35 -1.44
C LEU A 120 13.88 -4.10 -1.80
N ALA A 121 14.03 -3.00 -1.06
CA ALA A 121 13.38 -1.73 -1.37
C ALA A 121 13.70 -1.26 -2.80
N GLU A 122 14.99 -1.27 -3.17
CA GLU A 122 15.46 -0.89 -4.50
C GLU A 122 14.92 -1.83 -5.59
N ARG A 123 14.90 -3.13 -5.34
CA ARG A 123 14.33 -4.12 -6.26
C ARG A 123 12.84 -3.89 -6.48
N ILE A 124 12.08 -3.61 -5.42
CA ILE A 124 10.65 -3.28 -5.47
C ILE A 124 10.42 -1.99 -6.27
N ALA A 125 11.25 -0.97 -6.04
CA ALA A 125 11.21 0.30 -6.78
C ALA A 125 11.50 0.12 -8.27
N GLN A 126 12.30 -0.88 -8.63
CA GLN A 126 12.56 -1.29 -10.03
C GLN A 126 11.49 -2.22 -10.61
N GLY A 127 10.43 -2.53 -9.84
CA GLY A 127 9.29 -3.33 -10.29
C GLY A 127 9.42 -4.84 -10.02
N SER A 128 10.35 -5.27 -9.16
CA SER A 128 10.44 -6.68 -8.76
C SER A 128 9.20 -7.12 -8.00
N ARG A 129 8.58 -8.23 -8.42
CA ARG A 129 7.46 -8.90 -7.75
C ARG A 129 7.60 -10.40 -7.83
N GLU A 130 6.89 -11.08 -6.95
CA GLU A 130 6.73 -12.52 -6.96
C GLU A 130 5.93 -12.96 -8.19
N LYS A 131 6.06 -14.24 -8.52
CA LYS A 131 5.26 -14.81 -9.61
C LYS A 131 3.80 -14.90 -9.16
N ILE A 132 2.88 -14.57 -10.08
CA ILE A 132 1.46 -14.86 -9.91
C ILE A 132 1.29 -16.38 -9.78
N VAL A 133 0.54 -16.82 -8.76
CA VAL A 133 0.25 -18.24 -8.53
C VAL A 133 -0.92 -18.68 -9.40
N GLU A 134 -0.88 -19.91 -9.91
CA GLU A 134 -1.97 -20.50 -10.69
C GLU A 134 -3.30 -20.43 -9.92
N GLY A 135 -4.38 -20.06 -10.62
CA GLY A 135 -5.70 -19.86 -10.02
C GLY A 135 -5.90 -18.48 -9.36
N THR A 136 -4.89 -17.59 -9.35
CA THR A 136 -5.09 -16.20 -8.91
C THR A 136 -6.10 -15.49 -9.83
N PRO A 137 -7.15 -14.85 -9.29
CA PRO A 137 -8.11 -14.10 -10.10
C PRO A 137 -7.44 -13.03 -10.96
N GLU A 138 -7.96 -12.82 -12.18
CA GLU A 138 -7.39 -11.85 -13.13
C GLU A 138 -7.28 -10.44 -12.53
N GLY A 139 -8.33 -9.97 -11.86
CA GLY A 139 -8.32 -8.66 -11.21
C GLY A 139 -7.22 -8.51 -10.15
N TYR A 140 -6.84 -9.58 -9.45
CA TYR A 140 -5.76 -9.55 -8.47
C TYR A 140 -4.41 -9.50 -9.18
N SER A 141 -4.26 -10.30 -10.24
CA SER A 141 -3.05 -10.35 -11.05
C SER A 141 -2.75 -9.00 -11.71
N VAL A 142 -3.77 -8.34 -12.27
CA VAL A 142 -3.67 -7.02 -12.87
C VAL A 142 -3.27 -5.98 -11.82
N LEU A 143 -3.94 -5.99 -10.67
CA LEU A 143 -3.65 -5.03 -9.60
C LEU A 143 -2.23 -5.21 -9.04
N TYR A 144 -1.82 -6.45 -8.77
CA TYR A 144 -0.50 -6.75 -8.23
C TYR A 144 0.66 -6.47 -9.21
N SER A 145 0.38 -6.56 -10.51
CA SER A 145 1.35 -6.25 -11.57
C SER A 145 1.33 -4.78 -11.99
N SER A 146 0.41 -3.98 -11.45
CA SER A 146 0.31 -2.55 -11.75
C SER A 146 1.54 -1.81 -11.19
N LYS A 147 2.07 -0.87 -11.99
CA LYS A 147 3.26 -0.07 -11.68
C LYS A 147 2.86 1.35 -11.32
#